data_AF-A0A4P6FLR8-F1
#
_entry.id   AF-A0A4P6FLR8-F1
#
_cell.length_a   1.000
_cell.length_b   1.000
_cell.length_c   1.000
_cell.angle_alpha   90.00
_cell.angle_beta   90.00
_cell.angle_gamma   90.00
#
_symmetry.space_group_name_H-M   'P 1'
#
loop_
_entity.id
_entity.type
_entity.pdbx_description
1 polymer ?
#
loop_
_entity_poly.entity_id
_entity_poly.type
_entity_poly.pdbx_seq_one_letter_code
_entity_poly.pdbx_strand_id
1 'polypeptide(L)'
;MRKSFRAAAAALFLVTALTPAAAPAQFGALRDVAGRLGGELGVGKVLKGKGPITTALPDAKWGDPSRDGFVPREPKRGLAELQRTPNGGFVLQPGYWAMAAQSYCLHAGTHGPGGGEGYLYAPPEGSAKDAVMTIARNSVNHPEIDQHDIQALLWAILARAKFEDLGNNLKTVAARLLTPRQLASLNRSALDILSGPALQNAIGGVPEPLRTIMEAEADLRRMLTTPGTTFAQLERAAVLAGMAPIGPGSLDIPEGRWSQHPDGYWIRYLPRGYSETMIEIWVPQGSPGVGKEFDPATHIAVPGNTSRQRLLQSGRPRRES
;
A
#
# COMPACT_ATOMS: atom_id res chain seq x y z
N MET A 1 -73.74 18.29 -61.53
CA MET A 1 -73.04 17.79 -62.75
C MET A 1 -71.98 18.80 -63.16
N ARG A 2 -70.74 18.33 -63.37
CA ARG A 2 -69.60 18.93 -64.09
C ARG A 2 -69.76 20.38 -64.61
N LYS A 3 -68.80 21.24 -64.25
CA LYS A 3 -68.00 22.15 -65.10
C LYS A 3 -67.22 23.11 -64.19
N SER A 4 -65.89 23.05 -64.14
CA SER A 4 -64.92 23.70 -65.04
C SER A 4 -64.71 25.20 -64.74
N PHE A 5 -63.56 25.47 -64.10
CA PHE A 5 -62.51 26.44 -64.48
C PHE A 5 -62.79 27.95 -64.65
N ARG A 6 -61.84 28.71 -64.05
CA ARG A 6 -61.37 30.09 -64.31
C ARG A 6 -62.08 31.23 -63.57
N ALA A 7 -61.35 31.90 -62.68
CA ALA A 7 -60.73 33.20 -62.98
C ALA A 7 -60.02 33.76 -61.72
N ALA A 8 -58.96 34.52 -61.97
CA ALA A 8 -58.10 35.17 -61.01
C ALA A 8 -58.78 36.37 -60.31
N ALA A 9 -58.37 36.66 -59.07
CA ALA A 9 -58.28 38.02 -58.56
C ALA A 9 -57.35 38.06 -57.34
N ALA A 10 -56.42 39.00 -57.39
CA ALA A 10 -55.38 39.27 -56.42
C ALA A 10 -55.94 39.82 -55.10
N ALA A 11 -55.32 39.46 -53.98
CA ALA A 11 -55.30 40.31 -52.79
C ALA A 11 -54.00 40.07 -52.01
N LEU A 12 -53.10 41.01 -52.27
CA LEU A 12 -51.93 41.44 -51.52
C LEU A 12 -52.10 41.28 -49.98
N PHE A 13 -51.22 40.52 -49.34
CA PHE A 13 -50.77 40.85 -47.99
C PHE A 13 -49.27 40.57 -47.83
N LEU A 14 -48.58 41.68 -47.56
CA LEU A 14 -47.25 41.84 -47.01
C LEU A 14 -46.94 40.79 -45.92
N VAL A 15 -45.68 40.33 -45.85
CA VAL A 15 -44.80 40.48 -44.67
C VAL A 15 -43.49 39.70 -44.88
N THR A 16 -42.41 40.49 -45.03
CA THR A 16 -41.02 40.29 -44.56
C THR A 16 -40.16 39.10 -45.02
N ALA A 17 -39.17 39.46 -45.84
CA ALA A 17 -37.73 39.22 -45.68
C ALA A 17 -37.24 37.81 -45.28
N LEU A 18 -36.81 37.04 -46.28
CA LEU A 18 -35.83 35.97 -46.15
C LEU A 18 -34.62 36.33 -47.03
N THR A 19 -33.52 36.76 -46.43
CA THR A 19 -32.18 36.60 -47.00
C THR A 19 -31.46 35.46 -46.26
N PRO A 20 -30.75 34.57 -46.97
CA PRO A 20 -30.08 33.43 -46.35
C PRO A 20 -28.77 33.90 -45.72
N ALA A 21 -28.70 33.93 -44.39
CA ALA A 21 -27.43 33.96 -43.71
C ALA A 21 -26.82 32.55 -43.75
N ALA A 22 -25.77 32.39 -44.54
CA ALA A 22 -24.87 31.25 -44.45
C ALA A 22 -24.30 31.19 -43.03
N ALA A 23 -24.65 30.16 -42.27
CA ALA A 23 -24.00 29.86 -41.00
C ALA A 23 -22.62 29.23 -41.30
N PRO A 24 -21.49 29.80 -40.82
CA PRO A 24 -20.24 29.07 -40.80
C PRO A 24 -20.38 27.88 -39.83
N ALA A 25 -19.94 26.72 -40.31
CA ALA A 25 -19.95 25.46 -39.60
C ALA A 25 -19.38 25.59 -38.18
N GLN A 26 -20.21 25.33 -37.16
CA GLN A 26 -19.78 25.16 -35.77
C GLN A 26 -19.09 23.79 -35.59
N PHE A 27 -17.93 23.61 -36.25
CA PHE A 27 -16.98 22.52 -35.96
C PHE A 27 -15.83 22.98 -35.04
N GLY A 28 -15.97 24.14 -34.39
CA GLY A 28 -15.02 24.66 -33.39
C GLY A 28 -15.38 24.39 -31.93
N ALA A 29 -16.66 24.21 -31.60
CA ALA A 29 -17.13 24.10 -30.21
C ALA A 29 -17.04 22.68 -29.62
N LEU A 30 -16.90 21.64 -30.46
CA LEU A 30 -16.72 20.26 -30.00
C LEU A 30 -15.25 19.88 -29.80
N ARG A 31 -14.30 20.71 -30.26
CA ARG A 31 -12.86 20.48 -30.03
C ARG A 31 -12.39 21.07 -28.69
N ASP A 32 -13.07 22.11 -28.20
CA ASP A 32 -12.73 22.76 -26.92
C ASP A 32 -13.30 22.03 -25.69
N VAL A 33 -14.34 21.21 -25.87
CA VAL A 33 -14.86 20.33 -24.81
C VAL A 33 -14.05 19.02 -24.74
N ALA A 34 -13.51 18.54 -25.87
CA ALA A 34 -12.60 17.39 -25.90
C ALA A 34 -11.21 17.71 -25.31
N GLY A 35 -10.74 18.96 -25.41
CA GLY A 35 -9.49 19.42 -24.78
C GLY A 35 -9.57 19.63 -23.26
N ARG A 36 -10.77 19.75 -22.69
CA ARG A 36 -11.01 19.93 -21.24
C ARG A 36 -11.36 18.65 -20.49
N LEU A 37 -11.55 17.53 -21.19
CA LEU A 37 -11.79 16.21 -20.62
C LEU A 37 -10.59 15.25 -20.79
N GLY A 38 -9.46 15.74 -21.29
CA GLY A 38 -8.18 15.02 -21.34
C GLY A 38 -7.46 14.99 -19.99
N GLY A 39 -8.14 14.53 -18.95
CA GLY A 39 -7.58 14.40 -17.61
C GLY A 39 -7.58 12.96 -17.13
N GLU A 40 -6.51 12.21 -17.42
CA GLU A 40 -6.11 11.00 -16.68
C GLU A 40 -5.74 11.30 -15.20
N LEU A 41 -6.33 12.34 -14.61
CA LEU A 41 -5.90 12.95 -13.35
C LEU A 41 -7.12 13.31 -12.51
N GLY A 42 -7.73 12.31 -11.88
CA GLY A 42 -8.76 12.56 -10.88
C GLY A 42 -9.01 11.36 -9.99
N VAL A 43 -9.47 10.27 -10.57
CA VAL A 43 -9.90 9.09 -9.79
C VAL A 43 -8.69 8.32 -9.24
N GLY A 44 -7.63 8.15 -10.04
CA GLY A 44 -6.41 7.46 -9.62
C GLY A 44 -5.61 8.17 -8.52
N LYS A 45 -5.60 9.51 -8.49
CA LYS A 45 -4.92 10.31 -7.45
C LYS A 45 -5.73 10.38 -6.15
N VAL A 46 -7.06 10.45 -6.23
CA VAL A 46 -7.94 10.49 -5.05
C VAL A 46 -7.96 9.16 -4.31
N LEU A 47 -7.77 8.03 -5.01
CA LEU A 47 -7.64 6.70 -4.39
C LEU A 47 -6.19 6.39 -3.94
N LYS A 48 -5.15 6.81 -4.67
CA LYS A 48 -3.73 6.59 -4.28
C LYS A 48 -3.36 7.22 -2.93
N GLY A 49 -3.99 8.32 -2.54
CA GLY A 49 -3.67 9.05 -1.30
C GLY A 49 -4.49 8.67 -0.06
N LYS A 50 -5.39 7.67 -0.14
CA LYS A 50 -6.34 7.35 0.94
C LYS A 50 -6.25 5.90 1.46
N GLY A 51 -5.23 5.16 1.05
CA GLY A 51 -4.96 3.79 1.52
C GLY A 51 -4.67 3.74 3.04
N PRO A 52 -4.98 2.63 3.73
CA PRO A 52 -4.58 2.45 5.13
C PRO A 52 -3.05 2.53 5.27
N ILE A 53 -2.32 1.95 4.31
CA ILE A 53 -0.88 2.11 4.13
C ILE A 53 -0.60 2.49 2.67
N THR A 54 0.13 3.59 2.46
CA THR A 54 0.43 4.15 1.13
C THR A 54 1.91 4.16 0.78
N THR A 55 2.81 3.79 1.69
CA THR A 55 4.26 3.70 1.45
C THR A 55 4.55 2.95 0.16
N ALA A 56 5.35 3.50 -0.74
CA ALA A 56 5.67 2.92 -2.03
C ALA A 56 7.13 3.16 -2.40
N LEU A 57 7.56 2.61 -3.54
CA LEU A 57 8.95 2.74 -4.01
C LEU A 57 9.46 4.18 -4.10
N PRO A 58 8.66 5.19 -4.51
CA PRO A 58 9.09 6.59 -4.47
C PRO A 58 9.41 7.14 -3.07
N ASP A 59 8.86 6.54 -2.02
CA ASP A 59 9.16 6.91 -0.63
C ASP A 59 10.49 6.30 -0.15
N ALA A 60 11.00 5.28 -0.85
CA ALA A 60 12.21 4.53 -0.51
C ALA A 60 13.49 5.18 -1.05
N LYS A 61 13.66 6.47 -0.77
CA LYS A 61 14.66 7.35 -1.40
C LYS A 61 16.10 7.22 -0.87
N TRP A 62 16.34 6.32 0.09
CA TRP A 62 17.62 6.22 0.80
C TRP A 62 18.53 5.09 0.31
N GLY A 63 18.15 4.39 -0.76
CA GLY A 63 19.03 3.38 -1.36
C GLY A 63 20.40 3.97 -1.73
N ASP A 64 21.47 3.27 -1.40
CA ASP A 64 22.85 3.69 -1.59
C ASP A 64 23.59 2.71 -2.53
N PRO A 65 23.56 2.95 -3.85
CA PRO A 65 24.24 2.09 -4.82
C PRO A 65 25.77 2.03 -4.64
N SER A 66 26.38 3.02 -3.99
CA SER A 66 27.82 3.03 -3.73
C SER A 66 28.25 1.94 -2.73
N ARG A 67 27.27 1.33 -2.05
CA ARG A 67 27.45 0.23 -1.10
C ARG A 67 26.95 -1.11 -1.62
N ASP A 68 26.62 -1.23 -2.89
CA ASP A 68 26.33 -2.53 -3.46
C ASP A 68 27.57 -3.45 -3.34
N GLY A 69 27.38 -4.68 -2.87
CA GLY A 69 28.48 -5.62 -2.57
C GLY A 69 29.32 -5.28 -1.33
N PHE A 70 29.04 -4.18 -0.64
CA PHE A 70 29.76 -3.81 0.59
C PHE A 70 29.40 -4.74 1.75
N VAL A 71 30.43 -5.20 2.48
CA VAL A 71 30.33 -5.91 3.74
C VAL A 71 31.13 -5.13 4.80
N PRO A 72 30.51 -4.77 5.94
CA PRO A 72 31.24 -4.16 7.06
C PRO A 72 32.42 -5.03 7.52
N ARG A 73 33.50 -4.38 7.98
CA ARG A 73 34.71 -5.09 8.45
C ARG A 73 34.54 -5.64 9.86
N GLU A 74 33.63 -5.05 10.62
CA GLU A 74 33.27 -5.43 11.97
C GLU A 74 32.62 -6.83 11.97
N PRO A 75 32.86 -7.66 12.99
CA PRO A 75 32.17 -8.94 13.10
C PRO A 75 30.67 -8.71 13.20
N LYS A 76 29.91 -9.50 12.45
CA LYS A 76 28.44 -9.50 12.49
C LYS A 76 27.97 -10.05 13.83
N ARG A 77 27.19 -9.27 14.58
CA ARG A 77 26.63 -9.61 15.89
C ARG A 77 25.10 -9.66 15.86
N GLY A 78 24.50 -10.31 16.86
CA GLY A 78 23.05 -10.37 16.99
C GLY A 78 22.47 -9.03 17.42
N LEU A 79 21.46 -8.51 16.72
CA LEU A 79 20.76 -7.29 17.12
C LEU A 79 20.12 -7.43 18.52
N ALA A 80 19.79 -8.66 18.92
CA ALA A 80 19.27 -8.99 20.25
C ALA A 80 20.27 -8.75 21.40
N GLU A 81 21.56 -8.56 21.10
CA GLU A 81 22.58 -8.17 22.09
C GLU A 81 22.46 -6.69 22.49
N LEU A 82 21.78 -5.86 21.68
CA LEU A 82 21.56 -4.45 21.97
C LEU A 82 20.50 -4.27 23.06
N GLN A 83 20.63 -3.17 23.82
CA GLN A 83 19.63 -2.77 24.80
C GLN A 83 18.27 -2.53 24.11
N ARG A 84 17.20 -3.05 24.70
CA ARG A 84 15.83 -2.85 24.23
C ARG A 84 15.27 -1.51 24.69
N THR A 85 14.38 -0.95 23.87
CA THR A 85 13.60 0.25 24.20
C THR A 85 12.17 -0.13 24.63
N PRO A 86 11.41 0.80 25.25
CA PRO A 86 10.00 0.57 25.57
C PRO A 86 9.10 0.27 24.35
N ASN A 87 9.47 0.74 23.15
CA ASN A 87 8.72 0.44 21.92
C ASN A 87 9.07 -0.95 21.33
N GLY A 88 9.97 -1.70 21.97
CA GLY A 88 10.43 -2.99 21.47
C GLY A 88 11.53 -2.91 20.41
N GLY A 89 12.08 -1.71 20.18
CA GLY A 89 13.25 -1.45 19.34
C GLY A 89 14.57 -1.69 20.09
N PHE A 90 15.65 -1.17 19.52
CA PHE A 90 17.03 -1.42 19.98
C PHE A 90 17.82 -0.12 20.04
N VAL A 91 18.58 0.10 21.12
CA VAL A 91 19.50 1.24 21.24
C VAL A 91 20.75 0.95 20.42
N LEU A 92 20.98 1.73 19.37
CA LEU A 92 22.07 1.53 18.44
C LEU A 92 23.43 1.80 19.09
N GLN A 93 24.39 0.94 18.76
CA GLN A 93 25.82 1.08 19.09
C GLN A 93 26.64 0.86 17.82
N PRO A 94 27.88 1.41 17.74
CA PRO A 94 28.77 1.13 16.62
C PRO A 94 28.95 -0.37 16.37
N GLY A 95 29.00 -0.74 15.10
CA GLY A 95 29.24 -2.11 14.66
C GLY A 95 28.25 -2.62 13.61
N TYR A 96 28.33 -3.91 13.35
CA TYR A 96 27.52 -4.62 12.37
C TYR A 96 26.58 -5.60 13.08
N TRP A 97 25.28 -5.36 12.94
CA TRP A 97 24.21 -6.06 13.65
C TRP A 97 23.27 -6.75 12.68
N ALA A 98 22.74 -7.90 13.08
CA ALA A 98 21.80 -8.66 12.27
C ALA A 98 20.71 -9.34 13.10
N MET A 99 19.52 -9.51 12.53
CA MET A 99 18.44 -10.28 13.12
C MET A 99 17.52 -10.85 12.04
N ALA A 100 17.21 -12.14 12.14
CA ALA A 100 16.06 -12.72 11.43
C ALA A 100 14.78 -12.22 12.13
N ALA A 101 14.18 -11.15 11.58
CA ALA A 101 13.00 -10.53 12.14
C ALA A 101 11.74 -11.19 11.58
N GLN A 102 10.68 -11.26 12.39
CA GLN A 102 9.33 -11.47 11.87
C GLN A 102 8.92 -10.24 11.05
N SER A 103 8.57 -10.49 9.80
CA SER A 103 8.03 -9.48 8.88
C SER A 103 6.60 -9.80 8.45
N TYR A 104 5.91 -8.81 7.89
CA TYR A 104 4.51 -8.93 7.53
C TYR A 104 4.20 -8.26 6.20
N CYS A 105 3.40 -8.92 5.36
CA CYS A 105 2.90 -8.39 4.12
C CYS A 105 1.96 -7.19 4.35
N LEU A 106 2.31 -6.04 3.76
CA LEU A 106 1.52 -4.81 3.71
C LEU A 106 0.91 -4.54 2.33
N HIS A 107 0.86 -5.55 1.45
CA HIS A 107 0.28 -5.41 0.11
C HIS A 107 -0.40 -6.70 -0.35
N ALA A 108 -1.62 -6.93 0.12
CA ALA A 108 -2.43 -8.05 -0.35
C ALA A 108 -2.71 -7.94 -1.87
N GLY A 109 -2.88 -9.09 -2.52
CA GLY A 109 -3.07 -9.19 -3.96
C GLY A 109 -1.79 -8.98 -4.77
N THR A 110 -0.62 -9.17 -4.17
CA THR A 110 0.68 -9.08 -4.84
C THR A 110 1.57 -10.28 -4.52
N HIS A 111 2.67 -10.43 -5.26
CA HIS A 111 3.60 -11.55 -5.08
C HIS A 111 4.48 -11.37 -3.86
N GLY A 112 4.79 -12.46 -3.15
CA GLY A 112 5.80 -12.45 -2.10
C GLY A 112 7.19 -12.06 -2.63
N PRO A 113 8.16 -11.83 -1.72
CA PRO A 113 9.56 -11.61 -2.10
C PRO A 113 10.12 -12.78 -2.91
N GLY A 114 11.02 -12.50 -3.85
CA GLY A 114 11.78 -13.47 -4.61
C GLY A 114 13.28 -13.20 -4.53
N GLY A 115 14.08 -14.11 -5.09
CA GLY A 115 15.53 -13.96 -5.13
C GLY A 115 16.00 -12.92 -6.15
N GLY A 116 17.15 -12.30 -5.90
CA GLY A 116 17.84 -11.40 -6.83
C GLY A 116 17.41 -9.94 -6.80
N GLU A 117 16.33 -9.59 -6.09
CA GLU A 117 15.81 -8.22 -6.02
C GLU A 117 16.06 -7.56 -4.67
N GLY A 118 16.32 -6.25 -4.72
CA GLY A 118 16.59 -5.44 -3.55
C GLY A 118 15.34 -4.84 -2.93
N TYR A 119 15.41 -4.71 -1.61
CA TYR A 119 14.43 -4.05 -0.78
C TYR A 119 15.05 -2.81 -0.13
N LEU A 120 14.38 -1.67 -0.26
CA LEU A 120 14.84 -0.39 0.26
C LEU A 120 14.04 0.05 1.48
N TYR A 121 14.66 0.85 2.34
CA TYR A 121 13.99 1.47 3.47
C TYR A 121 13.04 2.57 3.00
N ALA A 122 11.80 2.53 3.49
CA ALA A 122 10.88 3.65 3.47
C ALA A 122 10.11 3.77 4.81
N PRO A 123 9.74 5.00 5.23
CA PRO A 123 8.89 5.22 6.38
C PRO A 123 7.43 4.81 6.10
N PRO A 124 6.66 4.44 7.14
CA PRO A 124 5.23 4.24 7.05
C PRO A 124 4.46 5.51 6.66
N GLU A 125 3.61 5.39 5.66
CA GLU A 125 2.67 6.41 5.20
C GLU A 125 1.27 5.81 5.08
N GLY A 126 0.25 6.67 5.14
CA GLY A 126 -1.17 6.28 5.05
C GLY A 126 -1.96 6.52 6.33
N SER A 127 -3.28 6.38 6.25
CA SER A 127 -4.19 6.77 7.34
C SER A 127 -4.14 5.83 8.55
N ALA A 128 -3.67 4.59 8.37
CA ALA A 128 -3.58 3.58 9.42
C ALA A 128 -2.14 3.31 9.87
N LYS A 129 -1.16 4.14 9.44
CA LYS A 129 0.25 3.94 9.77
C LYS A 129 0.50 3.78 11.27
N ASP A 130 -0.12 4.62 12.09
CA ASP A 130 0.04 4.57 13.54
C ASP A 130 -0.47 3.25 14.12
N ALA A 131 -1.62 2.75 13.65
CA ALA A 131 -2.16 1.47 14.11
C ALA A 131 -1.26 0.29 13.70
N VAL A 132 -0.74 0.30 12.47
CA VAL A 132 0.18 -0.73 11.97
C VAL A 132 1.50 -0.72 12.76
N MET A 133 2.07 0.45 13.02
CA MET A 133 3.27 0.58 13.86
C MET A 133 3.01 0.11 15.29
N THR A 134 1.87 0.49 15.88
CA THR A 134 1.48 0.04 17.22
C THR A 134 1.33 -1.48 17.31
N ILE A 135 0.74 -2.13 16.31
CA ILE A 135 0.65 -3.61 16.26
C ILE A 135 2.05 -4.23 16.29
N ALA A 136 2.97 -3.77 15.45
CA ALA A 136 4.33 -4.32 15.40
C ALA A 136 5.08 -4.10 16.72
N ARG A 137 5.01 -2.89 17.30
CA ARG A 137 5.61 -2.55 18.60
C ARG A 137 5.04 -3.40 19.73
N ASN A 138 3.71 -3.47 19.86
CA ASN A 138 3.07 -4.20 20.95
C ASN A 138 3.26 -5.72 20.81
N SER A 139 3.38 -6.24 19.59
CA SER A 139 3.64 -7.67 19.37
C SER A 139 4.90 -8.17 20.06
N VAL A 140 5.89 -7.30 20.27
CA VAL A 140 7.12 -7.62 21.01
C VAL A 140 6.82 -8.08 22.43
N ASN A 141 5.89 -7.40 23.11
CA ASN A 141 5.50 -7.70 24.49
C ASN A 141 4.40 -8.77 24.57
N HIS A 142 3.94 -9.25 23.41
CA HIS A 142 2.94 -10.31 23.28
C HIS A 142 3.48 -11.49 22.46
N PRO A 143 4.57 -12.15 22.90
CA PRO A 143 5.20 -13.23 22.17
C PRO A 143 4.34 -14.51 22.11
N GLU A 144 3.25 -14.57 22.89
CA GLU A 144 2.22 -15.61 22.83
C GLU A 144 1.29 -15.48 21.63
N ILE A 145 1.19 -14.29 21.03
CA ILE A 145 0.37 -14.06 19.83
C ILE A 145 1.13 -14.60 18.61
N ASP A 146 0.48 -15.51 17.89
CA ASP A 146 1.04 -16.11 16.69
C ASP A 146 1.27 -15.07 15.59
N GLN A 147 2.31 -15.25 14.78
CA GLN A 147 2.62 -14.34 13.68
C GLN A 147 1.50 -14.29 12.64
N HIS A 148 0.81 -15.42 12.41
CA HIS A 148 -0.32 -15.52 11.50
C HIS A 148 -1.49 -14.66 11.95
N ASP A 149 -1.76 -14.59 13.25
CA ASP A 149 -2.83 -13.74 13.79
C ASP A 149 -2.50 -12.25 13.61
N ILE A 150 -1.23 -11.87 13.75
CA ILE A 150 -0.78 -10.50 13.47
C ILE A 150 -0.89 -10.18 11.98
N GLN A 151 -0.47 -11.10 11.10
CA GLN A 151 -0.60 -10.93 9.66
C GLN A 151 -2.07 -10.78 9.23
N ALA A 152 -2.96 -11.60 9.77
CA ALA A 152 -4.39 -11.52 9.50
C ALA A 152 -5.01 -10.21 10.03
N LEU A 153 -4.57 -9.74 11.20
CA LEU A 153 -4.98 -8.44 11.74
C LEU A 153 -4.51 -7.27 10.85
N LEU A 154 -3.27 -7.31 10.36
CA LEU A 154 -2.76 -6.31 9.41
C LEU A 154 -3.54 -6.33 8.10
N TRP A 155 -3.85 -7.52 7.57
CA TRP A 155 -4.71 -7.65 6.39
C TRP A 155 -6.14 -7.14 6.64
N ALA A 156 -6.69 -7.26 7.84
CA ALA A 156 -7.96 -6.65 8.19
C ALA A 156 -7.93 -5.12 8.08
N ILE A 157 -6.82 -4.48 8.47
CA ILE A 157 -6.61 -3.03 8.30
C ILE A 157 -6.53 -2.68 6.82
N LEU A 158 -5.71 -3.39 6.03
CA LEU A 158 -5.54 -3.12 4.59
C LEU A 158 -6.87 -3.30 3.84
N ALA A 159 -7.57 -4.40 4.10
CA ALA A 159 -8.87 -4.72 3.52
C ALA A 159 -10.00 -3.82 4.04
N ARG A 160 -9.73 -2.98 5.06
CA ARG A 160 -10.70 -2.11 5.73
C ARG A 160 -11.90 -2.89 6.28
N ALA A 161 -11.64 -4.05 6.86
CA ALA A 161 -12.65 -4.82 7.56
C ALA A 161 -13.10 -4.07 8.82
N LYS A 162 -14.38 -4.18 9.16
CA LYS A 162 -14.90 -3.70 10.44
C LYS A 162 -14.43 -4.64 11.53
N PHE A 163 -13.74 -4.11 12.53
CA PHE A 163 -13.18 -4.89 13.63
C PHE A 163 -14.26 -5.53 14.50
N GLU A 164 -15.44 -4.89 14.58
CA GLU A 164 -16.62 -5.44 15.26
C GLU A 164 -17.20 -6.69 14.56
N ASP A 165 -16.86 -6.94 13.30
CA ASP A 165 -17.33 -8.08 12.51
C ASP A 165 -16.29 -9.20 12.39
N LEU A 166 -15.06 -8.97 12.87
CA LEU A 166 -14.00 -9.99 12.81
C LEU A 166 -14.34 -11.22 13.66
N GLY A 167 -13.73 -12.35 13.31
CA GLY A 167 -13.75 -13.54 14.15
C GLY A 167 -13.23 -13.25 15.57
N ASN A 168 -13.73 -13.99 16.56
CA ASN A 168 -13.45 -13.74 17.98
C ASN A 168 -11.95 -13.72 18.32
N ASN A 169 -11.15 -14.62 17.73
CA ASN A 169 -9.70 -14.63 17.94
C ASN A 169 -9.05 -13.29 17.54
N LEU A 170 -9.34 -12.81 16.33
CA LEU A 170 -8.78 -11.55 15.84
C LEU A 170 -9.28 -10.34 16.61
N LYS A 171 -10.52 -10.35 17.13
CA LYS A 171 -11.00 -9.31 18.06
C LYS A 171 -10.17 -9.27 19.34
N THR A 172 -9.89 -10.44 19.93
CA THR A 172 -9.06 -10.54 21.13
C THR A 172 -7.63 -10.07 20.86
N VAL A 173 -7.03 -10.49 19.74
CA VAL A 173 -5.69 -10.04 19.34
C VAL A 173 -5.66 -8.53 19.11
N ALA A 174 -6.67 -7.98 18.42
CA ALA A 174 -6.80 -6.54 18.20
C ALA A 174 -6.92 -5.77 19.52
N ALA A 175 -7.72 -6.26 20.47
CA ALA A 175 -7.89 -5.63 21.78
C ALA A 175 -6.62 -5.67 22.65
N ARG A 176 -5.73 -6.64 22.44
CA ARG A 176 -4.41 -6.70 23.10
C ARG A 176 -3.40 -5.75 22.45
N LEU A 177 -3.43 -5.65 21.12
CA LEU A 177 -2.37 -4.95 20.37
C LEU A 177 -2.71 -3.49 20.05
N LEU A 178 -3.97 -3.08 20.07
CA LEU A 178 -4.40 -1.73 19.71
C LEU A 178 -5.09 -1.02 20.87
N THR A 179 -5.00 0.31 20.86
CA THR A 179 -5.76 1.14 21.81
C THR A 179 -7.24 1.22 21.41
N PRO A 180 -8.16 1.47 22.36
CA PRO A 180 -9.57 1.71 22.04
C PRO A 180 -9.79 2.83 21.02
N ARG A 181 -8.97 3.89 21.08
CA ARG A 181 -9.01 5.01 20.14
C ARG A 181 -8.64 4.58 18.72
N GLN A 182 -7.62 3.73 18.57
CA GLN A 182 -7.23 3.19 17.26
C GLN A 182 -8.31 2.28 16.69
N LEU A 183 -8.89 1.38 17.51
CA LEU A 183 -10.00 0.52 17.10
C LEU A 183 -11.21 1.34 16.61
N ALA A 184 -11.61 2.37 17.36
CA ALA A 184 -12.70 3.26 16.97
C ALA A 184 -12.39 4.02 15.66
N SER A 185 -11.15 4.47 15.48
CA SER A 185 -10.72 5.14 14.25
C SER A 185 -10.78 4.22 13.04
N LEU A 186 -10.29 2.98 13.17
CA LEU A 186 -10.29 1.98 12.10
C LEU A 186 -11.72 1.62 11.67
N ASN A 187 -12.64 1.42 12.62
CA ASN A 187 -14.05 1.15 12.32
C ASN A 187 -14.73 2.30 11.59
N ARG A 188 -14.47 3.56 12.00
CA ARG A 188 -15.04 4.74 11.33
C ARG A 188 -14.55 4.84 9.87
N SER A 189 -13.25 4.67 9.65
CA SER A 189 -12.67 4.69 8.30
C SER A 189 -13.25 3.61 7.38
N ALA A 190 -13.61 2.44 7.92
CA ALA A 190 -14.29 1.39 7.15
C ALA A 190 -15.73 1.80 6.73
N LEU A 191 -16.48 2.44 7.64
CA LEU A 191 -17.86 2.89 7.38
C LEU A 191 -17.94 3.97 6.29
N ASP A 192 -17.04 4.95 6.32
CA ASP A 192 -17.02 6.08 5.38
C ASP A 192 -16.86 5.63 3.91
N ILE A 193 -16.17 4.51 3.68
CA ILE A 193 -15.87 4.00 2.33
C ILE A 193 -16.99 3.11 1.79
N LEU A 194 -17.57 2.26 2.64
CA LEU A 194 -18.68 1.38 2.23
C LEU A 194 -19.97 2.16 1.92
N SER A 195 -20.10 3.36 2.50
CA SER A 195 -21.29 4.21 2.36
C SER A 195 -21.10 5.33 1.32
N GLY A 196 -19.92 5.44 0.71
CA GLY A 196 -19.55 6.55 -0.15
C GLY A 196 -19.93 6.35 -1.63
N PRO A 197 -20.32 7.41 -2.37
CA PRO A 197 -20.50 7.39 -3.82
C PRO A 197 -19.26 6.95 -4.64
N ALA A 198 -18.10 6.84 -3.98
CA ALA A 198 -16.83 6.48 -4.58
C ALA A 198 -16.77 5.01 -5.08
N LEU A 199 -17.50 4.09 -4.46
CA LEU A 199 -17.49 2.68 -4.87
C LEU A 199 -18.21 2.47 -6.21
N GLN A 200 -19.28 3.23 -6.47
CA GLN A 200 -20.08 3.14 -7.70
C GLN A 200 -19.39 3.74 -8.93
N ASN A 201 -18.50 4.72 -8.74
CA ASN A 201 -17.80 5.42 -9.82
C ASN A 201 -16.41 4.84 -10.16
N ALA A 202 -15.95 3.80 -9.46
CA ALA A 202 -14.57 3.30 -9.54
C ALA A 202 -14.39 2.02 -10.38
N ILE A 203 -15.45 1.45 -10.96
CA ILE A 203 -15.37 0.11 -11.60
C ILE A 203 -15.10 0.19 -13.12
N GLY A 204 -15.20 1.37 -13.74
CA GLY A 204 -14.85 1.58 -15.15
C GLY A 204 -13.40 2.06 -15.32
N GLY A 205 -12.55 1.26 -15.98
CA GLY A 205 -11.21 1.71 -16.43
C GLY A 205 -10.06 1.51 -15.45
N VAL A 206 -10.21 0.66 -14.43
CA VAL A 206 -9.11 0.34 -13.50
C VAL A 206 -8.09 -0.62 -14.16
N PRO A 207 -6.79 -0.29 -14.17
CA PRO A 207 -5.74 -1.18 -14.68
C PRO A 207 -5.71 -2.53 -13.95
N GLU A 208 -5.38 -3.62 -14.66
CA GLU A 208 -5.37 -4.99 -14.11
C GLU A 208 -4.67 -5.11 -12.76
N PRO A 209 -3.43 -4.60 -12.54
CA PRO A 209 -2.75 -4.78 -11.27
C PRO A 209 -3.52 -4.16 -10.09
N LEU A 210 -4.16 -3.01 -10.30
CA LEU A 210 -4.96 -2.37 -9.27
C LEU A 210 -6.28 -3.12 -9.02
N ARG A 211 -6.87 -3.71 -10.06
CA ARG A 211 -8.06 -4.54 -9.92
C ARG A 211 -7.78 -5.77 -9.07
N THR A 212 -6.68 -6.48 -9.32
CA THR A 212 -6.28 -7.65 -8.53
C THR A 212 -6.10 -7.31 -7.05
N ILE A 213 -5.48 -6.16 -6.74
CA ILE A 213 -5.36 -5.69 -5.35
C ILE A 213 -6.73 -5.43 -4.73
N MET A 214 -7.63 -4.76 -5.44
CA MET A 214 -8.99 -4.46 -4.96
C MET A 214 -9.82 -5.72 -4.72
N GLU A 215 -9.73 -6.71 -5.62
CA GLU A 215 -10.39 -8.00 -5.49
C GLU A 215 -9.85 -8.77 -4.29
N ALA A 216 -8.52 -8.85 -4.13
CA ALA A 216 -7.88 -9.50 -2.99
C ALA A 216 -8.28 -8.85 -1.67
N GLU A 217 -8.34 -7.52 -1.59
CA GLU A 217 -8.82 -6.81 -0.39
C GLU A 217 -10.31 -7.08 -0.11
N ALA A 218 -11.15 -7.16 -1.13
CA ALA A 218 -12.56 -7.48 -0.97
C ALA A 218 -12.78 -8.93 -0.48
N ASP A 219 -12.04 -9.88 -1.05
CA ASP A 219 -12.07 -11.28 -0.61
C ASP A 219 -11.57 -11.44 0.81
N LEU A 220 -10.44 -10.82 1.15
CA LEU A 220 -9.93 -10.81 2.52
C LEU A 220 -10.96 -10.26 3.49
N ARG A 221 -11.60 -9.13 3.17
CA ARG A 221 -12.64 -8.53 4.03
C ARG A 221 -13.76 -9.51 4.34
N ARG A 222 -14.27 -10.22 3.31
CA ARG A 222 -15.32 -11.23 3.46
C ARG A 222 -14.82 -12.42 4.29
N MET A 223 -13.61 -12.90 4.02
CA MET A 223 -13.05 -14.08 4.67
C MET A 223 -12.75 -13.84 6.15
N LEU A 224 -12.26 -12.65 6.51
CA LEU A 224 -11.94 -12.26 7.89
C LEU A 224 -13.17 -12.14 8.80
N THR A 225 -14.36 -11.93 8.23
CA THR A 225 -15.64 -11.91 8.95
C THR A 225 -16.42 -13.23 8.84
N THR A 226 -15.93 -14.17 8.02
CA THR A 226 -16.54 -15.50 7.86
C THR A 226 -16.03 -16.44 8.97
N PRO A 227 -16.92 -17.03 9.79
CA PRO A 227 -16.52 -18.01 10.79
C PRO A 227 -15.83 -19.23 10.17
N GLY A 228 -14.75 -19.70 10.79
CA GLY A 228 -14.03 -20.91 10.36
C GLY A 228 -13.01 -20.71 9.23
N THR A 229 -12.84 -19.48 8.72
CA THR A 229 -11.74 -19.17 7.79
C THR A 229 -10.38 -19.44 8.43
N THR A 230 -9.56 -20.25 7.76
CA THR A 230 -8.19 -20.59 8.17
C THR A 230 -7.18 -19.58 7.65
N PHE A 231 -6.01 -19.51 8.28
CA PHE A 231 -4.91 -18.66 7.80
C PHE A 231 -4.47 -19.02 6.37
N ALA A 232 -4.34 -20.31 6.06
CA ALA A 232 -3.96 -20.76 4.71
C ALA A 232 -4.97 -20.33 3.63
N GLN A 233 -6.26 -20.19 3.98
CA GLN A 233 -7.24 -19.63 3.05
C GLN A 233 -7.00 -18.13 2.84
N LEU A 234 -6.75 -17.37 3.91
CA LEU A 234 -6.42 -15.94 3.82
C LEU A 234 -5.15 -15.71 2.99
N GLU A 235 -4.11 -16.50 3.25
CA GLU A 235 -2.82 -16.39 2.56
C GLU A 235 -2.96 -16.61 1.05
N ARG A 236 -3.75 -17.61 0.62
CA ARG A 236 -4.02 -17.84 -0.81
C ARG A 236 -4.74 -16.67 -1.50
N ALA A 237 -5.57 -15.92 -0.77
CA ALA A 237 -6.23 -14.74 -1.31
C ALA A 237 -5.28 -13.51 -1.32
N ALA A 238 -4.39 -13.42 -0.33
CA ALA A 238 -3.53 -12.26 -0.14
C ALA A 238 -2.21 -12.31 -0.92
N VAL A 239 -1.67 -13.50 -1.17
CA VAL A 239 -0.32 -13.68 -1.72
C VAL A 239 -0.40 -14.42 -3.05
N LEU A 240 -0.05 -13.71 -4.13
CA LEU A 240 -0.08 -14.29 -5.47
C LEU A 240 1.07 -15.29 -5.63
N ALA A 241 0.73 -16.49 -6.11
CA ALA A 241 1.69 -17.52 -6.46
C ALA A 241 2.31 -17.26 -7.85
N GLY A 242 3.45 -17.89 -8.11
CA GLY A 242 4.16 -17.80 -9.40
C GLY A 242 5.15 -16.64 -9.49
N MET A 243 5.76 -16.51 -10.68
CA MET A 243 6.76 -15.46 -10.94
C MET A 243 6.08 -14.10 -11.01
N ALA A 244 6.59 -13.16 -10.21
CA ALA A 244 6.11 -11.78 -10.25
C ALA A 244 6.48 -11.14 -11.59
N PRO A 245 5.52 -10.55 -12.32
CA PRO A 245 5.87 -9.71 -13.46
C PRO A 245 6.62 -8.47 -12.98
N ILE A 246 7.26 -7.74 -13.90
CA ILE A 246 7.82 -6.43 -13.58
C ILE A 246 6.68 -5.41 -13.54
N GLY A 247 6.41 -4.88 -12.35
CA GLY A 247 5.34 -3.92 -12.15
C GLY A 247 5.67 -2.53 -12.72
N PRO A 248 4.65 -1.70 -13.05
CA PRO A 248 4.87 -0.33 -13.49
C PRO A 248 5.66 0.49 -12.47
N GLY A 249 6.66 1.24 -12.95
CA GLY A 249 7.52 2.07 -12.10
C GLY A 249 8.52 1.28 -11.25
N SER A 250 8.72 0.00 -11.54
CA SER A 250 9.79 -0.79 -10.91
C SER A 250 11.16 -0.24 -11.25
N LEU A 251 12.09 -0.40 -10.32
CA LEU A 251 13.50 -0.04 -10.48
C LEU A 251 14.36 -1.29 -10.34
N ASP A 252 15.41 -1.39 -11.14
CA ASP A 252 16.41 -2.43 -11.00
C ASP A 252 17.27 -2.15 -9.76
N ILE A 253 16.99 -2.90 -8.70
CA ILE A 253 17.64 -2.79 -7.41
C ILE A 253 18.18 -4.18 -7.10
N PRO A 254 19.50 -4.35 -6.98
CA PRO A 254 20.11 -5.62 -6.66
C PRO A 254 19.78 -6.02 -5.22
N GLU A 255 19.70 -7.33 -5.01
CA GLU A 255 19.55 -7.93 -3.69
C GLU A 255 20.59 -7.38 -2.70
N GLY A 256 20.14 -7.05 -1.49
CA GLY A 256 21.02 -6.60 -0.42
C GLY A 256 21.55 -5.17 -0.56
N ARG A 257 20.99 -4.33 -1.46
CA ARG A 257 21.29 -2.90 -1.50
C ARG A 257 21.07 -2.26 -0.13
N TRP A 258 22.09 -1.55 0.35
CA TRP A 258 21.99 -0.79 1.59
C TRP A 258 21.16 0.47 1.41
N SER A 259 20.44 0.86 2.45
CA SER A 259 19.78 2.15 2.57
C SER A 259 20.44 2.98 3.66
N GLN A 260 20.82 4.22 3.37
CA GLN A 260 21.39 5.14 4.36
C GLN A 260 20.28 5.82 5.16
N HIS A 261 20.07 5.37 6.40
CA HIS A 261 19.07 5.95 7.29
C HIS A 261 19.42 7.40 7.64
N PRO A 262 18.43 8.33 7.75
CA PRO A 262 18.65 9.73 8.17
C PRO A 262 19.42 9.90 9.49
N ASP A 263 19.33 8.91 10.38
CA ASP A 263 20.08 8.90 11.64
C ASP A 263 21.56 8.51 11.48
N GLY A 264 22.05 8.28 10.26
CA GLY A 264 23.48 8.10 9.99
C GLY A 264 23.99 6.66 10.13
N TYR A 265 23.11 5.67 10.04
CA TYR A 265 23.46 4.25 9.92
C TYR A 265 22.95 3.69 8.58
N TRP A 266 23.45 2.53 8.18
CA TRP A 266 22.97 1.82 6.99
C TRP A 266 22.13 0.63 7.41
N ILE A 267 21.07 0.35 6.66
CA ILE A 267 20.20 -0.80 6.87
C ILE A 267 19.91 -1.48 5.54
N ARG A 268 19.85 -2.81 5.53
CA ARG A 268 19.36 -3.58 4.38
C ARG A 268 18.43 -4.69 4.82
N TYR A 269 17.61 -5.14 3.88
CA TYR A 269 16.60 -6.16 4.08
C TYR A 269 16.84 -7.30 3.12
N LEU A 270 16.85 -8.52 3.65
CA LEU A 270 17.03 -9.76 2.90
C LEU A 270 15.84 -10.68 3.24
N PRO A 271 14.69 -10.51 2.57
CA PRO A 271 13.49 -11.29 2.86
C PRO A 271 13.63 -12.77 2.52
N ARG A 272 13.08 -13.64 3.38
CA ARG A 272 12.91 -15.09 3.16
C ARG A 272 11.42 -15.39 3.18
N GLY A 273 10.75 -15.03 2.08
CA GLY A 273 9.30 -14.90 2.05
C GLY A 273 8.83 -13.66 2.81
N TYR A 274 7.50 -13.46 2.91
CA TYR A 274 6.98 -12.24 3.54
C TYR A 274 7.00 -12.30 5.08
N SER A 275 7.06 -13.50 5.66
CA SER A 275 7.01 -13.75 7.09
C SER A 275 8.37 -13.60 7.79
N GLU A 276 9.46 -13.56 7.05
CA GLU A 276 10.79 -13.43 7.63
C GLU A 276 11.65 -12.48 6.81
N THR A 277 12.34 -11.57 7.48
CA THR A 277 13.34 -10.71 6.85
C THR A 277 14.60 -10.74 7.70
N MET A 278 15.73 -11.10 7.08
CA MET A 278 17.02 -10.84 7.70
C MET A 278 17.30 -9.34 7.57
N ILE A 279 17.28 -8.66 8.70
CA ILE A 279 17.62 -7.24 8.81
C ILE A 279 19.09 -7.16 9.17
N GLU A 280 19.83 -6.34 8.44
CA GLU A 280 21.23 -6.04 8.74
C GLU A 280 21.42 -4.55 8.88
N ILE A 281 22.13 -4.14 9.93
CA ILE A 281 22.39 -2.74 10.29
C ILE A 281 23.88 -2.55 10.47
N TRP A 282 24.43 -1.54 9.83
CA TRP A 282 25.79 -1.09 10.05
C TRP A 282 25.79 0.33 10.59
N VAL A 283 26.34 0.49 11.80
CA VAL A 283 26.49 1.76 12.48
C VAL A 283 27.98 2.11 12.51
N PRO A 284 28.45 3.07 11.69
CA PRO A 284 29.84 3.48 11.72
C PRO A 284 30.26 4.06 13.08
N GLN A 285 31.56 3.99 13.36
CA GLN A 285 32.13 4.72 14.49
C GLN A 285 31.83 6.22 14.38
N GLY A 286 31.35 6.83 15.46
CA GLY A 286 30.98 8.25 15.48
C GLY A 286 29.68 8.59 14.74
N SER A 287 28.90 7.59 14.31
CA SER A 287 27.59 7.80 13.70
C SER A 287 26.67 8.59 14.65
N PRO A 288 25.88 9.57 14.15
CA PRO A 288 24.86 10.25 14.94
C PRO A 288 23.69 9.35 15.35
N GLY A 289 23.67 8.10 14.88
CA GLY A 289 22.69 7.09 15.25
C GLY A 289 23.01 6.40 16.57
N VAL A 290 24.24 6.51 17.06
CA VAL A 290 24.65 5.89 18.34
C VAL A 290 23.81 6.45 19.48
N GLY A 291 23.24 5.56 20.30
CA GLY A 291 22.34 5.90 21.40
C GLY A 291 20.89 6.19 20.97
N LYS A 292 20.60 6.28 19.67
CA LYS A 292 19.22 6.38 19.16
C LYS A 292 18.57 5.00 19.08
N GLU A 293 17.25 5.01 19.08
CA GLU A 293 16.45 3.82 18.85
C GLU A 293 16.42 3.46 17.36
N PHE A 294 16.74 2.21 17.03
CA PHE A 294 16.22 1.54 15.85
C PHE A 294 14.90 0.85 16.21
N ASP A 295 13.80 1.37 15.67
CA ASP A 295 12.47 0.80 15.81
C ASP A 295 12.06 0.11 14.50
N PRO A 296 12.07 -1.24 14.41
CA PRO A 296 11.66 -1.94 13.20
C PRO A 296 10.27 -1.55 12.69
N ALA A 297 9.35 -1.13 13.57
CA ALA A 297 7.99 -0.78 13.17
C ALA A 297 7.94 0.48 12.28
N THR A 298 8.95 1.36 12.35
CA THR A 298 9.06 2.54 11.49
C THR A 298 9.76 2.25 10.16
N HIS A 299 10.04 0.97 9.86
CA HIS A 299 10.76 0.54 8.68
C HIS A 299 9.87 -0.38 7.83
N ILE A 300 9.49 0.11 6.65
CA ILE A 300 8.90 -0.73 5.62
C ILE A 300 10.00 -1.06 4.62
N ALA A 301 10.23 -2.34 4.41
CA ALA A 301 11.07 -2.83 3.33
C ALA A 301 10.24 -2.81 2.04
N VAL A 302 10.61 -1.94 1.10
CA VAL A 302 9.89 -1.73 -0.16
C VAL A 302 10.67 -2.39 -1.31
N PRO A 303 10.05 -3.29 -2.09
CA PRO A 303 10.73 -3.95 -3.20
C PRO A 303 11.01 -2.97 -4.35
N GLY A 304 12.10 -3.22 -5.07
CA GLY A 304 12.33 -2.55 -6.36
C GLY A 304 11.32 -2.96 -7.44
N ASN A 305 10.78 -4.18 -7.38
CA ASN A 305 9.67 -4.59 -8.22
C ASN A 305 8.32 -4.25 -7.55
N THR A 306 7.54 -3.35 -8.17
CA THR A 306 6.26 -2.87 -7.62
C THR A 306 5.14 -3.91 -7.66
N SER A 307 5.32 -5.04 -8.34
CA SER A 307 4.40 -6.19 -8.30
C SER A 307 4.59 -7.08 -7.07
N ARG A 308 5.46 -6.69 -6.13
CA ARG A 308 5.77 -7.45 -4.92
C ARG A 308 5.36 -6.78 -3.63
N GLN A 309 5.31 -7.61 -2.60
CA GLN A 309 4.91 -7.22 -1.27
C GLN A 309 5.90 -6.28 -0.61
N ARG A 310 5.36 -5.19 -0.07
CA ARG A 310 6.01 -4.33 0.93
C ARG A 310 5.94 -5.04 2.28
N LEU A 311 7.01 -4.98 3.07
CA LEU A 311 7.13 -5.74 4.31
C LEU A 311 7.30 -4.83 5.52
N LEU A 312 6.34 -4.89 6.44
CA LEU A 312 6.51 -4.37 7.80
C LEU A 312 7.53 -5.21 8.56
N GLN A 313 8.32 -4.58 9.42
CA GLN A 313 9.24 -5.28 10.31
C GLN A 313 8.76 -5.18 11.76
N SER A 314 9.13 -6.16 12.59
CA SER A 314 8.92 -6.10 14.04
C SER A 314 10.20 -6.43 14.81
N GLY A 315 10.28 -5.96 16.07
CA GLY A 315 11.36 -6.30 16.99
C GLY A 315 11.33 -7.74 17.52
N ARG A 316 10.55 -8.63 16.87
CA ARG A 316 10.43 -10.05 17.23
C ARG A 316 11.41 -10.86 16.38
N PRO A 317 12.29 -11.67 16.98
CA PRO A 317 13.05 -12.64 16.22
C PRO A 317 12.09 -13.71 15.66
N ARG A 318 12.37 -14.19 14.46
CA ARG A 318 11.73 -15.40 13.94
C ARG A 318 12.12 -16.56 14.86
N ARG A 319 11.13 -17.30 15.34
CA ARG A 319 11.40 -18.56 16.04
C ARG A 319 11.74 -19.60 14.99
N GLU A 320 12.88 -20.27 15.15
CA GLU A 320 13.16 -21.51 14.45
C GLU A 320 12.04 -22.50 14.82
N SER A 321 11.33 -23.01 13.81
CA SER A 321 10.28 -24.02 13.97
C SER A 321 10.89 -25.41 14.03
#